data_AF-A0A4S8TNL8-F1
#
_entry.id   AF-A0A4S8TNL8-F1
#
_cell.length_a   1.000
_cell.length_b   1.000
_cell.length_c   1.000
_cell.angle_alpha   90.00
_cell.angle_beta   90.00
_cell.angle_gamma   90.00
#
_symmetry.space_group_name_H-M   'P 1'
#
loop_
_entity.id
_entity.type
_entity.pdbx_description
1 polymer ?
#
loop_
_entity_poly.entity_id
_entity_poly.type
_entity_poly.pdbx_seq_one_letter_code
_entity_poly.pdbx_strand_id
1 'polypeptide(L)'
;MATARTIHTTRAFFSTNPILRAPPRQTIFSQLRNGGASKSWQWQRQQSRTYTNGFRRGGGYQYNRFQQVGGLMKRWTDRRTFYYEVGGLSGLCGAFYIYNLEVVPVSGRRRFNIVSAASEQQSGEELYQQVMSEYQDRILPPSHPQHKLVQRVLNRLIPHSGLPTETNNWEVHVIKDEQKNAFVIPGGKVFVFSGILDVCQGEQGLAAVLGHEIAHNVAHHSAERMSSYFIFLPVAIVASLWLGLGDVGNVFTRMVVDLVFLRPGSRKQESEADYIGLMMMSQACYDPSAAVGLWSRMHDAEEGAPPQFLSTHPSSHNRMEKIQSWLGDAEMKREQSGCGQIADHANQFRDTFGFRW
;
A
#
# COMPACT_ATOMS: atom_id res chain seq x y z
N MET A 1 50.16 -23.28 -22.48
CA MET A 1 49.31 -23.99 -23.45
C MET A 1 47.88 -23.51 -23.25
N ALA A 2 47.29 -22.88 -24.27
CA ALA A 2 45.90 -22.38 -24.19
C ALA A 2 45.01 -23.28 -25.05
N THR A 3 43.98 -23.86 -24.43
CA THR A 3 42.96 -24.68 -25.12
C THR A 3 41.81 -23.77 -25.56
N ALA A 4 41.58 -23.67 -26.87
CA ALA A 4 40.55 -22.81 -27.43
C ALA A 4 39.65 -23.57 -28.41
N ARG A 5 38.33 -23.39 -28.21
CA ARG A 5 37.24 -23.53 -29.19
C ARG A 5 37.01 -24.90 -29.83
N THR A 6 35.89 -25.51 -29.45
CA THR A 6 34.96 -26.12 -30.41
C THR A 6 33.61 -25.45 -30.25
N ILE A 7 33.02 -25.00 -31.36
CA ILE A 7 31.72 -24.30 -31.40
C ILE A 7 30.65 -25.34 -31.75
N HIS A 8 29.57 -25.42 -30.98
CA HIS A 8 28.34 -26.08 -31.40
C HIS A 8 27.15 -25.12 -31.31
N THR A 9 26.54 -24.88 -32.47
CA THR A 9 25.31 -24.12 -32.65
C THR A 9 24.09 -24.99 -32.36
N THR A 10 23.14 -24.49 -31.55
CA THR A 10 21.84 -25.15 -31.32
C THR A 10 20.70 -24.22 -31.73
N ARG A 11 19.66 -24.80 -32.35
CA ARG A 11 18.56 -24.09 -33.03
C ARG A 11 17.65 -23.31 -32.08
N ALA A 12 17.21 -22.13 -32.51
CA ALA A 12 16.02 -21.48 -31.98
C ALA A 12 14.76 -22.26 -32.38
N PHE A 13 13.85 -22.47 -31.42
CA PHE A 13 12.49 -22.97 -31.67
C PHE A 13 11.48 -21.83 -31.50
N PHE A 14 10.77 -21.51 -32.57
CA PHE A 14 9.58 -20.66 -32.49
C PHE A 14 8.41 -21.49 -31.93
N SER A 15 7.72 -20.97 -30.92
CA SER A 15 6.45 -21.52 -30.43
C SER A 15 5.33 -20.51 -30.68
N THR A 16 4.28 -20.96 -31.38
CA THR A 16 3.16 -20.13 -31.82
C THR A 16 1.94 -20.26 -30.90
N ASN A 17 1.36 -19.14 -30.48
CA ASN A 17 0.12 -19.08 -29.71
C ASN A 17 -1.06 -19.79 -30.41
N PRO A 18 -1.85 -20.62 -29.71
CA PRO A 18 -3.15 -21.08 -30.17
C PRO A 18 -4.29 -20.15 -29.72
N ILE A 19 -5.31 -20.04 -30.59
CA ILE A 19 -6.45 -19.12 -30.48
C ILE A 19 -7.56 -19.69 -29.58
N LEU A 20 -8.16 -18.84 -28.74
CA LEU A 20 -9.36 -19.17 -27.96
C LEU A 20 -10.60 -19.31 -28.87
N ARG A 21 -11.30 -20.44 -28.80
CA ARG A 21 -12.63 -20.66 -29.40
C ARG A 21 -13.73 -20.57 -28.34
N ALA A 22 -14.86 -19.94 -28.69
CA ALA A 22 -16.06 -19.89 -27.85
C ALA A 22 -16.97 -21.13 -28.02
N PRO A 23 -17.74 -21.54 -26.99
CA PRO A 23 -18.68 -22.67 -27.08
C PRO A 23 -20.06 -22.29 -27.66
N PRO A 24 -20.82 -23.24 -28.22
CA PRO A 24 -22.07 -22.98 -28.94
C PRO A 24 -23.33 -22.97 -28.05
N ARG A 25 -24.40 -22.33 -28.55
CA ARG A 25 -25.75 -22.36 -27.97
C ARG A 25 -26.43 -23.71 -28.24
N GLN A 26 -27.20 -24.22 -27.28
CA GLN A 26 -28.21 -25.26 -27.49
C GLN A 26 -29.61 -24.72 -27.19
N THR A 27 -30.56 -25.05 -28.07
CA THR A 27 -32.00 -24.79 -27.92
C THR A 27 -32.71 -26.10 -27.63
N ILE A 28 -33.62 -26.12 -26.65
CA ILE A 28 -34.49 -27.28 -26.36
C ILE A 28 -35.94 -26.80 -26.31
N PHE A 29 -36.82 -27.52 -27.01
CA PHE A 29 -38.27 -27.41 -26.92
C PHE A 29 -38.88 -28.80 -27.05
N SER A 30 -40.09 -28.99 -26.49
CA SER A 30 -40.89 -30.24 -26.50
C SER A 30 -40.37 -31.33 -25.55
N GLN A 31 -41.18 -32.17 -24.87
CA GLN A 31 -42.64 -32.39 -24.83
C GLN A 31 -43.09 -32.53 -23.34
N LEU A 32 -44.37 -32.46 -22.96
CA LEU A 32 -45.33 -33.58 -22.99
C LEU A 32 -46.79 -33.12 -22.74
N ARG A 33 -47.74 -34.05 -22.94
CA ARG A 33 -49.18 -33.83 -23.23
C ARG A 33 -50.09 -34.79 -22.43
N ASN A 34 -51.40 -34.50 -22.41
CA ASN A 34 -52.54 -35.23 -21.81
C ASN A 34 -52.84 -34.81 -20.35
N GLY A 35 -54.07 -34.68 -19.85
CA GLY A 35 -55.45 -34.91 -20.35
C GLY A 35 -56.32 -35.24 -19.10
N GLY A 36 -57.62 -34.99 -18.96
CA GLY A 36 -58.73 -34.45 -19.76
C GLY A 36 -60.06 -34.71 -18.99
N ALA A 37 -61.12 -33.94 -19.27
CA ALA A 37 -62.49 -34.06 -18.71
C ALA A 37 -62.64 -33.78 -17.17
N SER A 38 -63.80 -33.36 -16.62
CA SER A 38 -65.18 -33.35 -17.16
C SER A 38 -66.10 -32.25 -16.58
N LYS A 39 -67.12 -31.87 -17.36
CA LYS A 39 -68.48 -31.36 -17.02
C LYS A 39 -68.70 -30.88 -15.57
N SER A 40 -69.05 -29.63 -15.28
CA SER A 40 -70.33 -28.96 -15.63
C SER A 40 -70.40 -27.60 -14.85
N TRP A 41 -71.41 -26.72 -14.92
CA TRP A 41 -72.75 -26.73 -15.56
C TRP A 41 -72.94 -25.48 -16.46
N GLN A 42 -74.08 -24.77 -16.44
CA GLN A 42 -74.36 -23.60 -17.28
C GLN A 42 -75.15 -22.47 -16.57
N TRP A 43 -74.67 -21.24 -16.79
CA TRP A 43 -75.41 -19.97 -16.97
C TRP A 43 -76.47 -19.51 -15.94
N GLN A 44 -76.14 -18.40 -15.28
CA GLN A 44 -77.11 -17.32 -15.07
C GLN A 44 -76.61 -16.03 -15.77
N ARG A 45 -77.53 -15.29 -16.37
CA ARG A 45 -77.25 -14.17 -17.29
C ARG A 45 -77.06 -12.88 -16.50
N GLN A 46 -76.21 -11.97 -16.98
CA GLN A 46 -76.71 -10.69 -17.51
C GLN A 46 -75.64 -9.89 -18.28
N GLN A 47 -75.93 -9.74 -19.58
CA GLN A 47 -75.73 -8.56 -20.43
C GLN A 47 -74.44 -7.71 -20.26
N SER A 48 -73.57 -7.85 -21.26
CA SER A 48 -72.57 -6.86 -21.62
C SER A 48 -73.20 -5.51 -22.01
N ARG A 49 -72.61 -4.41 -21.53
CA ARG A 49 -72.49 -3.15 -22.29
C ARG A 49 -71.22 -2.41 -21.87
N THR A 50 -70.47 -1.99 -22.86
CA THR A 50 -69.12 -1.41 -22.74
C THR A 50 -69.15 0.05 -22.30
N TYR A 51 -68.22 0.44 -21.43
CA TYR A 51 -67.78 1.84 -21.31
C TYR A 51 -66.25 1.90 -21.33
N THR A 52 -65.71 2.63 -22.30
CA THR A 52 -64.29 2.97 -22.41
C THR A 52 -63.90 4.02 -21.36
N ASN A 53 -62.78 3.83 -20.66
CA ASN A 53 -62.07 4.99 -20.09
C ASN A 53 -60.58 4.72 -19.77
N GLY A 54 -59.72 5.51 -20.43
CA GLY A 54 -58.48 6.08 -19.89
C GLY A 54 -57.41 5.17 -19.25
N PHE A 55 -56.42 4.77 -20.04
CA PHE A 55 -55.08 4.49 -19.50
C PHE A 55 -54.47 5.77 -18.88
N ARG A 56 -54.51 5.90 -17.55
CA ARG A 56 -53.68 6.88 -16.82
C ARG A 56 -52.38 6.23 -16.36
N ARG A 57 -51.31 6.53 -17.09
CA ARG A 57 -49.92 6.19 -16.76
C ARG A 57 -49.50 6.99 -15.50
N GLY A 58 -49.47 6.35 -14.34
CA GLY A 58 -49.17 7.01 -13.06
C GLY A 58 -47.84 6.57 -12.46
N GLY A 59 -46.98 7.53 -12.13
CA GLY A 59 -46.02 7.37 -11.03
C GLY A 59 -44.76 6.54 -11.27
N GLY A 60 -44.16 6.58 -12.47
CA GLY A 60 -42.75 6.21 -12.58
C GLY A 60 -41.90 7.23 -11.82
N TYR A 61 -41.23 6.83 -10.73
CA TYR A 61 -40.26 7.68 -10.03
C TYR A 61 -39.06 7.94 -10.95
N GLN A 62 -39.14 9.02 -11.75
CA GLN A 62 -37.98 9.48 -12.52
C GLN A 62 -36.89 9.95 -11.56
N TYR A 63 -35.69 9.38 -11.69
CA TYR A 63 -34.48 9.82 -11.00
C TYR A 63 -33.98 11.16 -11.58
N ASN A 64 -34.78 12.22 -11.45
CA ASN A 64 -34.52 13.55 -12.03
C ASN A 64 -33.36 14.31 -11.36
N ARG A 65 -32.84 13.83 -10.22
CA ARG A 65 -31.73 14.46 -9.48
C ARG A 65 -30.44 14.56 -10.30
N PHE A 66 -30.15 13.58 -11.17
CA PHE A 66 -28.91 13.57 -11.96
C PHE A 66 -28.98 14.43 -13.24
N GLN A 67 -30.15 14.58 -13.87
CA GLN A 67 -30.28 15.51 -15.02
C GLN A 67 -30.05 16.98 -14.63
N GLN A 68 -30.35 17.33 -13.38
CA GLN A 68 -30.13 18.69 -12.86
C GLN A 68 -28.64 19.08 -12.84
N VAL A 69 -27.75 18.15 -12.47
CA VAL A 69 -26.30 18.42 -12.36
C VAL A 69 -25.64 18.55 -13.73
N GLY A 70 -25.97 17.66 -14.67
CA GLY A 70 -25.52 17.78 -16.06
C GLY A 70 -26.01 19.09 -16.73
N GLY A 71 -27.23 19.52 -16.41
CA GLY A 71 -27.77 20.81 -16.85
C GLY A 71 -27.06 22.03 -16.26
N LEU A 72 -26.61 21.96 -15.00
CA LEU A 72 -25.80 23.01 -14.36
C LEU A 72 -24.41 23.12 -14.99
N MET A 73 -23.71 21.99 -15.18
CA MET A 73 -22.38 21.98 -15.80
C MET A 73 -22.41 22.49 -17.24
N LYS A 74 -23.40 22.09 -18.05
CA LYS A 74 -23.56 22.63 -19.41
C LYS A 74 -23.78 24.15 -19.40
N ARG A 75 -24.63 24.66 -18.50
CA ARG A 75 -24.84 26.11 -18.31
C ARG A 75 -23.60 26.85 -17.80
N TRP A 76 -22.62 26.15 -17.23
CA TRP A 76 -21.34 26.72 -16.81
C TRP A 76 -20.33 26.73 -17.96
N THR A 77 -20.21 25.64 -18.73
CA THR A 77 -19.36 25.58 -19.92
C THR A 77 -19.79 26.54 -21.03
N ASP A 78 -21.10 26.82 -21.13
CA ASP A 78 -21.66 27.73 -22.13
C ASP A 78 -21.44 29.24 -21.77
N ARG A 79 -20.79 29.56 -20.62
CA ARG A 79 -20.52 30.94 -20.21
C ARG A 79 -19.31 31.52 -20.95
N ARG A 80 -19.40 32.79 -21.35
CA ARG A 80 -18.26 33.55 -21.91
C ARG A 80 -17.07 33.67 -20.96
N THR A 81 -17.31 33.60 -19.65
CA THR A 81 -16.29 33.66 -18.60
C THR A 81 -15.62 32.31 -18.31
N PHE A 82 -16.12 31.19 -18.86
CA PHE A 82 -15.67 29.82 -18.54
C PHE A 82 -14.15 29.66 -18.55
N TYR A 83 -13.46 30.09 -19.60
CA TYR A 83 -11.99 29.97 -19.71
C TYR A 83 -11.23 30.80 -18.66
N TYR A 84 -11.76 31.97 -18.26
CA TYR A 84 -11.17 32.79 -17.20
C TYR A 84 -11.42 32.16 -15.81
N GLU A 85 -12.60 31.59 -15.58
CA GLU A 85 -12.94 30.88 -14.35
C GLU A 85 -12.08 29.62 -14.17
N VAL A 86 -11.94 28.80 -15.22
CA VAL A 86 -11.07 27.61 -15.23
C VAL A 86 -9.59 27.99 -15.12
N GLY A 87 -9.14 29.04 -15.81
CA GLY A 87 -7.76 29.53 -15.72
C GLY A 87 -7.41 30.06 -14.33
N GLY A 88 -8.31 30.85 -13.73
CA GLY A 88 -8.17 31.35 -12.36
C GLY A 88 -8.15 30.23 -11.32
N LEU A 89 -9.07 29.26 -11.43
CA LEU A 89 -9.09 28.09 -10.53
C LEU A 89 -7.81 27.25 -10.68
N SER A 90 -7.35 27.04 -11.92
CA SER A 90 -6.12 26.29 -12.20
C SER A 90 -4.88 27.01 -11.65
N GLY A 91 -4.83 28.35 -11.75
CA GLY A 91 -3.80 29.19 -11.14
C GLY A 91 -3.80 29.09 -9.61
N LEU A 92 -4.97 29.14 -8.97
CA LEU A 92 -5.12 28.96 -7.53
C LEU A 92 -4.71 27.56 -7.07
N CYS A 93 -5.13 26.50 -7.76
CA CYS A 93 -4.71 25.13 -7.46
C CYS A 93 -3.20 24.94 -7.64
N GLY A 94 -2.59 25.53 -8.68
CA GLY A 94 -1.15 25.52 -8.90
C GLY A 94 -0.38 26.26 -7.81
N ALA A 95 -0.85 27.45 -7.40
CA ALA A 95 -0.27 28.21 -6.31
C ALA A 95 -0.39 27.47 -4.96
N PHE A 96 -1.54 26.85 -4.68
CA PHE A 96 -1.75 26.02 -3.50
C PHE A 96 -0.85 24.77 -3.51
N TYR A 97 -0.67 24.12 -4.65
CA TYR A 97 0.25 22.99 -4.79
C TYR A 97 1.69 23.41 -4.47
N ILE A 98 2.17 24.51 -5.06
CA ILE A 98 3.53 25.03 -4.86
C ILE A 98 3.75 25.50 -3.42
N TYR A 99 2.77 26.16 -2.81
CA TYR A 99 2.84 26.63 -1.42
C TYR A 99 3.01 25.49 -0.40
N ASN A 100 2.40 24.34 -0.68
CA ASN A 100 2.47 23.15 0.17
C ASN A 100 3.52 22.12 -0.33
N LEU A 101 4.54 22.58 -1.06
CA LEU A 101 5.73 21.77 -1.34
C LEU A 101 6.74 21.89 -0.19
N GLU A 102 7.05 20.75 0.42
CA GLU A 102 8.09 20.64 1.45
C GLU A 102 9.23 19.72 0.99
N VAL A 103 10.35 19.78 1.71
CA VAL A 103 11.56 18.99 1.43
C VAL A 103 11.66 17.85 2.45
N VAL A 104 11.76 16.62 1.96
CA VAL A 104 11.93 15.42 2.78
C VAL A 104 13.30 15.46 3.46
N PRO A 105 13.38 15.27 4.80
CA PRO A 105 14.66 15.12 5.51
C PRO A 105 15.50 13.97 4.94
N VAL A 106 16.82 14.08 5.05
CA VAL A 106 17.82 13.12 4.54
C VAL A 106 17.90 13.02 3.01
N SER A 107 16.79 12.87 2.28
CA SER A 107 16.80 12.67 0.82
C SER A 107 16.83 13.97 -0.01
N GLY A 108 16.36 15.09 0.55
CA GLY A 108 16.24 16.36 -0.17
C GLY A 108 15.16 16.39 -1.24
N ARG A 109 14.33 15.34 -1.35
CA ARG A 109 13.23 15.26 -2.33
C ARG A 109 12.15 16.29 -1.99
N ARG A 110 11.59 16.97 -3.01
CA ARG A 110 10.35 17.75 -2.83
C ARG A 110 9.13 16.85 -2.88
N ARG A 111 8.22 17.00 -1.91
CA ARG A 111 6.90 16.35 -1.85
C ARG A 111 5.82 17.39 -1.61
N PHE A 112 4.58 17.07 -2.00
CA PHE A 112 3.41 17.84 -1.62
C PHE A 112 2.82 17.27 -0.33
N ASN A 113 2.58 18.12 0.67
CA ASN A 113 1.95 17.71 1.91
C ASN A 113 1.05 18.82 2.48
N ILE A 114 -0.19 18.47 2.82
CA ILE A 114 -1.17 19.32 3.50
C ILE A 114 -1.70 18.68 4.78
N VAL A 115 -1.18 17.51 5.15
CA VAL A 115 -1.58 16.74 6.32
C VAL A 115 -0.65 17.13 7.47
N SER A 116 -1.24 17.66 8.54
CA SER A 116 -0.49 18.02 9.74
C SER A 116 0.01 16.78 10.47
N ALA A 117 1.13 16.89 11.19
CA ALA A 117 1.65 15.81 12.02
C ALA A 117 0.61 15.30 13.05
N ALA A 118 -0.24 16.19 13.59
CA ALA A 118 -1.33 15.80 14.49
C ALA A 118 -2.43 14.98 13.78
N SER A 119 -2.76 15.32 12.53
CA SER A 119 -3.71 14.55 11.71
C SER A 119 -3.15 13.18 11.34
N GLU A 120 -1.86 13.11 10.98
CA GLU A 120 -1.16 11.86 10.70
C GLU A 120 -1.08 10.96 11.95
N GLN A 121 -0.78 11.55 13.13
CA GLN A 121 -0.79 10.84 14.40
C GLN A 121 -2.19 10.32 14.78
N GLN A 122 -3.25 11.09 14.55
CA GLN A 122 -4.62 10.62 14.78
C GLN A 122 -4.95 9.41 13.90
N SER A 123 -4.64 9.45 12.60
CA SER A 123 -4.86 8.29 11.73
C SER A 123 -3.97 7.09 12.07
N GLY A 124 -2.78 7.34 12.64
CA GLY A 124 -1.94 6.31 13.24
C GLY A 124 -2.61 5.63 14.44
N GLU A 125 -3.17 6.40 15.37
CA GLU A 125 -3.91 5.88 16.52
C GLU A 125 -5.18 5.09 16.11
N GLU A 126 -5.91 5.55 15.10
CA GLU A 126 -7.06 4.82 14.55
C GLU A 126 -6.64 3.43 13.99
N LEU A 127 -5.49 3.34 13.31
CA LEU A 127 -4.92 2.08 12.86
C LEU A 127 -4.36 1.23 14.02
N TYR A 128 -3.74 1.85 15.02
CA TYR A 128 -3.28 1.17 16.24
C TYR A 128 -4.43 0.40 16.90
N GLN A 129 -5.57 1.08 17.14
CA GLN A 129 -6.74 0.47 17.76
C GLN A 129 -7.32 -0.68 16.91
N GLN A 130 -7.31 -0.56 15.58
CA GLN A 130 -7.73 -1.65 14.67
C GLN A 130 -6.82 -2.87 14.80
N VAL A 131 -5.50 -2.69 14.68
CA VAL A 131 -4.52 -3.79 14.77
C VAL A 131 -4.56 -4.45 16.15
N MET A 132 -4.68 -3.67 17.23
CA MET A 132 -4.85 -4.21 18.57
C MET A 132 -6.16 -5.01 18.70
N SER A 133 -7.28 -4.53 18.14
CA SER A 133 -8.55 -5.26 18.20
C SER A 133 -8.52 -6.61 17.45
N GLU A 134 -7.68 -6.75 16.43
CA GLU A 134 -7.56 -7.98 15.63
C GLU A 134 -6.48 -8.94 16.17
N TYR A 135 -5.38 -8.42 16.72
CA TYR A 135 -4.18 -9.21 17.03
C TYR A 135 -3.77 -9.28 18.51
N GLN A 136 -4.45 -8.58 19.44
CA GLN A 136 -4.08 -8.54 20.87
C GLN A 136 -3.74 -9.90 21.49
N ASP A 137 -4.56 -10.93 21.24
CA ASP A 137 -4.43 -12.27 21.82
C ASP A 137 -3.26 -13.08 21.23
N ARG A 138 -2.62 -12.56 20.17
CA ARG A 138 -1.44 -13.15 19.50
C ARG A 138 -0.15 -12.40 19.80
N ILE A 139 -0.18 -11.30 20.57
CA ILE A 139 1.02 -10.51 20.89
C ILE A 139 1.92 -11.31 21.84
N LEU A 140 3.17 -11.49 21.44
CA LEU A 140 4.18 -12.18 22.23
C LEU A 140 4.66 -11.29 23.39
N PRO A 141 4.76 -11.84 24.62
CA PRO A 141 5.12 -11.06 25.80
C PRO A 141 6.56 -10.51 25.70
N PRO A 142 6.90 -9.41 26.38
CA PRO A 142 8.25 -8.81 26.36
C PRO A 142 9.39 -9.75 26.81
N SER A 143 9.05 -10.82 27.54
CA SER A 143 9.99 -11.87 27.93
C SER A 143 10.42 -12.79 26.77
N HIS A 144 9.64 -12.85 25.69
CA HIS A 144 9.83 -13.78 24.58
C HIS A 144 11.09 -13.47 23.73
N PRO A 145 11.85 -14.48 23.26
CA PRO A 145 13.09 -14.24 22.49
C PRO A 145 12.89 -13.37 21.24
N GLN A 146 11.81 -13.58 20.48
CA GLN A 146 11.51 -12.77 19.28
C GLN A 146 11.18 -11.31 19.63
N HIS A 147 10.49 -11.06 20.76
CA HIS A 147 10.23 -9.70 21.21
C HIS A 147 11.54 -8.99 21.61
N LYS A 148 12.38 -9.67 22.38
CA LYS A 148 13.72 -9.16 22.76
C LYS A 148 14.63 -8.89 21.56
N LEU A 149 14.54 -9.72 20.52
CA LEU A 149 15.24 -9.52 19.26
C LEU A 149 14.79 -8.23 18.56
N VAL A 150 13.48 -8.07 18.35
CA VAL A 150 12.90 -6.86 17.72
C VAL A 150 13.22 -5.60 18.53
N GLN A 151 13.02 -5.63 19.85
CA GLN A 151 13.33 -4.48 20.73
C GLN A 151 14.82 -4.10 20.68
N ARG A 152 15.74 -5.07 20.65
CA ARG A 152 17.18 -4.81 20.56
C ARG A 152 17.55 -4.12 19.24
N VAL A 153 17.01 -4.60 18.12
CA VAL A 153 17.24 -3.99 16.81
C VAL A 153 16.67 -2.58 16.75
N LEU A 154 15.42 -2.42 17.19
CA LEU A 154 14.75 -1.12 17.25
C LEU A 154 15.53 -0.10 18.10
N ASN A 155 15.97 -0.49 19.31
CA ASN A 155 16.73 0.37 20.20
C ASN A 155 18.08 0.84 19.61
N ARG A 156 18.65 0.07 18.66
CA ARG A 156 19.86 0.47 17.93
C ARG A 156 19.56 1.38 16.74
N LEU A 157 18.37 1.29 16.12
CA LEU A 157 17.96 2.11 14.98
C LEU A 157 17.42 3.49 15.38
N ILE A 158 16.56 3.57 16.40
CA ILE A 158 15.88 4.83 16.80
C ILE A 158 16.84 6.02 16.95
N PRO A 159 18.00 5.91 17.63
CA PRO A 159 18.94 7.04 17.82
C PRO A 159 19.46 7.64 16.50
N HIS A 160 19.40 6.90 15.40
CA HIS A 160 19.86 7.33 14.07
C HIS A 160 18.73 7.71 13.12
N SER A 161 17.46 7.54 13.54
CA SER A 161 16.29 7.88 12.72
C SER A 161 16.09 9.38 12.52
N GLY A 162 16.64 10.22 13.42
CA GLY A 162 16.37 11.66 13.45
C GLY A 162 14.97 12.03 13.98
N LEU A 163 14.15 11.05 14.37
CA LEU A 163 12.87 11.28 15.02
C LEU A 163 13.07 11.64 16.51
N PRO A 164 12.24 12.53 17.08
CA PRO A 164 12.31 12.86 18.50
C PRO A 164 11.95 11.66 19.38
N THR A 165 12.95 11.05 20.01
CA THR A 165 12.80 9.87 20.88
C THR A 165 11.86 10.13 22.07
N GLU A 166 11.95 11.33 22.66
CA GLU A 166 11.19 11.78 23.85
C GLU A 166 9.66 11.82 23.60
N THR A 167 9.22 12.08 22.37
CA THR A 167 7.79 12.29 22.06
C THR A 167 7.10 11.07 21.44
N ASN A 168 7.87 10.10 20.96
CA ASN A 168 7.35 9.04 20.10
C ASN A 168 6.99 7.74 20.84
N ASN A 169 7.22 7.63 22.16
CA ASN A 169 6.80 6.51 23.02
C ASN A 169 6.85 5.13 22.32
N TRP A 170 8.04 4.75 21.89
CA TRP A 170 8.26 3.59 21.02
C TRP A 170 7.84 2.28 21.70
N GLU A 171 6.90 1.57 21.08
CA GLU A 171 6.31 0.32 21.59
C GLU A 171 6.41 -0.80 20.56
N VAL A 172 6.82 -1.99 21.00
CA VAL A 172 7.01 -3.17 20.15
C VAL A 172 5.89 -4.18 20.37
N HIS A 173 5.22 -4.55 19.28
CA HIS A 173 4.21 -5.60 19.24
C HIS A 173 4.66 -6.68 18.25
N VAL A 174 5.19 -7.79 18.77
CA VAL A 174 5.49 -8.96 17.94
C VAL A 174 4.28 -9.88 17.92
N ILE A 175 3.63 -9.99 16.76
CA ILE A 175 2.41 -10.76 16.54
C ILE A 175 2.80 -12.19 16.16
N LYS A 176 2.29 -13.18 16.89
CA LYS A 176 2.48 -14.59 16.56
C LYS A 176 1.57 -14.99 15.38
N ASP A 177 2.13 -14.91 14.19
CA ASP A 177 1.48 -15.25 12.92
C ASP A 177 2.53 -15.68 11.87
N GLU A 178 2.12 -16.48 10.88
CA GLU A 178 2.97 -16.95 9.78
C GLU A 178 3.08 -15.94 8.63
N GLN A 179 2.24 -14.90 8.64
CA GLN A 179 2.35 -13.78 7.72
C GLN A 179 3.76 -13.16 7.75
N LYS A 180 4.33 -12.98 6.56
CA LYS A 180 5.58 -12.27 6.34
C LYS A 180 5.27 -10.77 6.23
N ASN A 181 5.13 -10.10 7.37
CA ASN A 181 4.87 -8.66 7.41
C ASN A 181 5.55 -7.96 8.59
N ALA A 182 5.83 -6.68 8.43
CA ALA A 182 6.20 -5.75 9.48
C ALA A 182 5.82 -4.33 9.04
N PHE A 183 5.39 -3.48 9.97
CA PHE A 183 5.14 -2.07 9.69
C PHE A 183 5.33 -1.21 10.93
N VAL A 184 5.63 0.07 10.73
CA VAL A 184 5.71 1.07 11.81
C VAL A 184 4.72 2.19 11.49
N ILE A 185 3.90 2.57 12.47
CA ILE A 185 2.93 3.66 12.33
C ILE A 185 3.41 4.94 13.05
N PRO A 186 2.92 6.12 12.64
CA PRO A 186 3.12 7.37 13.36
C PRO A 186 2.75 7.23 14.85
N GLY A 187 3.55 7.85 15.73
CA GLY A 187 3.45 7.61 17.18
C GLY A 187 4.23 6.40 17.70
N GLY A 188 5.19 5.89 16.92
CA GLY A 188 6.25 4.98 17.38
C GLY A 188 5.82 3.53 17.67
N LYS A 189 4.63 3.12 17.22
CA LYS A 189 4.17 1.73 17.40
C LYS A 189 4.74 0.85 16.27
N VAL A 190 5.42 -0.22 16.66
CA VAL A 190 6.15 -1.13 15.77
C VAL A 190 5.47 -2.49 15.80
N PHE A 191 5.00 -2.96 14.64
CA PHE A 191 4.35 -4.25 14.48
C PHE A 191 5.20 -5.19 13.65
N VAL A 192 5.51 -6.38 14.18
CA VAL A 192 6.33 -7.39 13.49
C VAL A 192 5.62 -8.75 13.59
N PHE A 193 5.30 -9.36 12.45
CA PHE A 193 4.65 -10.66 12.39
C PHE A 193 5.74 -11.74 12.42
N SER A 194 5.61 -12.77 13.26
CA SER A 194 6.70 -13.72 13.49
C SER A 194 7.25 -14.39 12.22
N GLY A 195 6.41 -14.61 11.20
CA GLY A 195 6.81 -15.18 9.92
C GLY A 195 7.79 -14.32 9.09
N ILE A 196 7.90 -13.00 9.33
CA ILE A 196 8.92 -12.18 8.64
C ILE A 196 10.34 -12.52 9.10
N LEU A 197 10.50 -13.01 10.34
CA LEU A 197 11.80 -13.27 10.96
C LEU A 197 12.57 -14.39 10.23
N ASP A 198 11.86 -15.34 9.64
CA ASP A 198 12.42 -16.42 8.82
C ASP A 198 13.12 -15.88 7.55
N VAL A 199 12.57 -14.81 6.96
CA VAL A 199 13.16 -14.11 5.81
C VAL A 199 14.29 -13.16 6.25
N CYS A 200 14.16 -12.56 7.44
CA CYS A 200 15.20 -11.71 8.01
C CYS A 200 16.52 -12.47 8.29
N GLN A 201 16.46 -13.75 8.67
CA GLN A 201 17.63 -14.57 9.01
C GLN A 201 18.56 -13.92 10.06
N GLY A 202 17.97 -13.29 11.07
CA GLY A 202 18.70 -12.68 12.21
C GLY A 202 18.62 -11.15 12.28
N GLU A 203 19.42 -10.56 13.17
CA GLU A 203 19.38 -9.12 13.48
C GLU A 203 19.66 -8.22 12.27
N GLN A 204 20.58 -8.61 11.39
CA GLN A 204 21.02 -7.78 10.26
C GLN A 204 19.90 -7.57 9.22
N GLY A 205 19.21 -8.65 8.82
CA GLY A 205 18.06 -8.54 7.92
C GLY A 205 16.84 -7.90 8.60
N LEU A 206 16.64 -8.13 9.90
CA LEU A 206 15.60 -7.44 10.66
C LEU A 206 15.87 -5.94 10.78
N ALA A 207 17.15 -5.52 10.85
CA ALA A 207 17.55 -4.12 10.85
C ALA A 207 17.28 -3.45 9.50
N ALA A 208 17.44 -4.17 8.39
CA ALA A 208 17.05 -3.68 7.07
C ALA A 208 15.52 -3.51 6.94
N VAL A 209 14.71 -4.48 7.41
CA VAL A 209 13.24 -4.34 7.45
C VAL A 209 12.81 -3.16 8.34
N LEU A 210 13.25 -3.12 9.59
CA LEU A 210 12.84 -2.06 10.52
C LEU A 210 13.40 -0.68 10.13
N GLY A 211 14.60 -0.62 9.54
CA GLY A 211 15.17 0.60 8.99
C GLY A 211 14.32 1.17 7.85
N HIS A 212 13.83 0.32 6.96
CA HIS A 212 12.89 0.69 5.88
C HIS A 212 11.55 1.21 6.45
N GLU A 213 10.96 0.52 7.43
CA GLU A 213 9.70 0.94 8.04
C GLU A 213 9.80 2.24 8.86
N ILE A 214 10.89 2.43 9.61
CA ILE A 214 11.15 3.69 10.30
C ILE A 214 11.39 4.80 9.27
N ALA A 215 12.07 4.51 8.15
CA ALA A 215 12.29 5.46 7.08
C ALA A 215 10.99 5.95 6.42
N HIS A 216 9.95 5.11 6.28
CA HIS A 216 8.63 5.57 5.83
C HIS A 216 8.02 6.64 6.75
N ASN A 217 8.26 6.58 8.05
CA ASN A 217 7.80 7.59 9.01
C ASN A 217 8.71 8.83 9.04
N VAL A 218 10.03 8.67 8.99
CA VAL A 218 11.00 9.78 8.81
C VAL A 218 10.66 10.60 7.55
N ALA A 219 10.31 9.90 6.47
CA ALA A 219 9.90 10.49 5.20
C ALA A 219 8.39 10.71 5.07
N HIS A 220 7.62 10.66 6.18
CA HIS A 220 6.16 10.88 6.27
C HIS A 220 5.37 10.40 5.04
N HIS A 221 5.64 9.18 4.58
CA HIS A 221 5.07 8.66 3.34
C HIS A 221 3.55 8.40 3.45
N SER A 222 3.03 8.23 4.67
CA SER A 222 1.60 8.27 5.00
C SER A 222 0.98 9.65 4.73
N ALA A 223 1.51 10.73 5.31
CA ALA A 223 1.03 12.09 5.06
C ALA A 223 1.08 12.50 3.58
N GLU A 224 2.13 12.13 2.84
CA GLU A 224 2.22 12.40 1.39
C GLU A 224 1.16 11.63 0.58
N ARG A 225 0.93 10.35 0.90
CA ARG A 225 -0.14 9.54 0.28
C ARG A 225 -1.50 10.15 0.59
N MET A 226 -1.78 10.46 1.85
CA MET A 226 -3.03 11.09 2.30
C MET A 226 -3.26 12.46 1.61
N SER A 227 -2.24 13.31 1.54
CA SER A 227 -2.26 14.60 0.85
C SER A 227 -2.59 14.47 -0.64
N SER A 228 -2.05 13.44 -1.31
CA SER A 228 -2.35 13.16 -2.71
C SER A 228 -3.85 12.87 -2.91
N TYR A 229 -4.49 12.14 -2.00
CA TYR A 229 -5.94 11.89 -2.09
C TYR A 229 -6.79 13.13 -1.90
N PHE A 230 -6.39 14.06 -1.01
CA PHE A 230 -7.10 15.32 -0.86
C PHE A 230 -7.07 16.20 -2.13
N ILE A 231 -6.02 16.12 -2.96
CA ILE A 231 -6.01 16.76 -4.30
C ILE A 231 -7.02 16.09 -5.24
N PHE A 232 -7.03 14.75 -5.30
CA PHE A 232 -7.84 14.02 -6.28
C PHE A 232 -9.32 13.85 -5.89
N LEU A 233 -9.67 13.96 -4.60
CA LEU A 233 -11.04 13.77 -4.12
C LEU A 233 -12.06 14.74 -4.76
N PRO A 234 -11.84 16.08 -4.83
CA PRO A 234 -12.76 16.98 -5.52
C PRO A 234 -12.91 16.62 -7.02
N VAL A 235 -11.83 16.20 -7.67
CA VAL A 235 -11.85 15.76 -9.08
C VAL A 235 -12.70 14.50 -9.25
N ALA A 236 -12.55 13.53 -8.36
CA ALA A 236 -13.34 12.29 -8.35
C ALA A 236 -14.83 12.55 -8.09
N ILE A 237 -15.17 13.50 -7.20
CA ILE A 237 -16.55 13.92 -6.94
C ILE A 237 -17.16 14.61 -8.17
N VAL A 238 -16.44 15.52 -8.82
CA VAL A 238 -16.92 16.17 -10.05
C VAL A 238 -17.08 15.15 -11.19
N ALA A 239 -16.13 14.22 -11.35
CA ALA A 239 -16.17 13.18 -12.37
C ALA A 239 -17.32 12.19 -12.15
N SER A 240 -17.61 11.77 -10.91
CA SER A 240 -18.72 10.86 -10.61
C SER A 240 -20.08 11.51 -10.83
N LEU A 241 -20.23 12.78 -10.41
CA LEU A 241 -21.41 13.60 -10.70
C LEU A 241 -21.63 13.77 -12.22
N TRP A 242 -20.56 13.89 -13.01
CA TRP A 242 -20.63 14.00 -14.47
C TRP A 242 -20.99 12.66 -15.14
N LEU A 243 -20.42 11.55 -14.68
CA LEU A 243 -20.70 10.20 -15.18
C LEU A 243 -22.03 9.61 -14.66
N GLY A 244 -22.72 10.30 -13.75
CA GLY A 244 -23.95 9.80 -13.13
C GLY A 244 -23.74 8.61 -12.20
N LEU A 245 -22.51 8.42 -11.70
CA LEU A 245 -22.18 7.38 -10.74
C LEU A 245 -22.77 7.74 -9.36
N GLY A 246 -23.28 6.73 -8.66
CA GLY A 246 -23.93 6.87 -7.36
C GLY A 246 -22.99 7.29 -6.23
N ASP A 247 -23.53 7.35 -5.02
CA ASP A 247 -22.94 7.92 -3.80
C ASP A 247 -21.44 7.64 -3.57
N VAL A 248 -20.60 8.58 -3.99
CA VAL A 248 -19.14 8.60 -3.74
C VAL A 248 -18.82 9.11 -2.33
N GLY A 249 -19.77 9.72 -1.61
CA GLY A 249 -19.57 10.22 -0.25
C GLY A 249 -19.31 9.08 0.73
N ASN A 250 -20.08 8.00 0.65
CA ASN A 250 -19.89 6.81 1.49
C ASN A 250 -18.58 6.03 1.20
N VAL A 251 -17.97 6.23 0.03
CA VAL A 251 -16.68 5.61 -0.33
C VAL A 251 -15.53 6.29 0.42
N PHE A 252 -15.61 7.61 0.65
CA PHE A 252 -14.54 8.38 1.27
C PHE A 252 -14.28 7.99 2.73
N THR A 253 -15.32 7.89 3.56
CA THR A 253 -15.19 7.68 5.02
C THR A 253 -14.57 6.33 5.39
N ARG A 254 -14.70 5.30 4.55
CA ARG A 254 -14.05 3.99 4.77
C ARG A 254 -12.68 3.86 4.12
N MET A 255 -12.34 4.73 3.15
CA MET A 255 -11.08 4.60 2.43
C MET A 255 -9.87 5.10 3.21
N VAL A 256 -10.00 6.09 4.10
CA VAL A 256 -8.80 6.82 4.59
C VAL A 256 -7.74 5.90 5.22
N VAL A 257 -8.09 4.94 6.07
CA VAL A 257 -7.11 4.05 6.72
C VAL A 257 -6.49 3.04 5.72
N ASP A 258 -7.33 2.27 5.01
CA ASP A 258 -6.91 1.29 3.99
C ASP A 258 -6.02 1.91 2.91
N LEU A 259 -6.32 3.15 2.52
CA LEU A 259 -5.74 3.83 1.37
C LEU A 259 -4.47 4.62 1.72
N VAL A 260 -4.25 4.93 3.00
CA VAL A 260 -3.07 5.66 3.51
C VAL A 260 -2.00 4.72 4.03
N PHE A 261 -2.35 3.63 4.73
CA PHE A 261 -1.37 2.73 5.33
C PHE A 261 -1.24 1.40 4.59
N LEU A 262 -2.36 0.74 4.26
CA LEU A 262 -2.36 -0.60 3.65
C LEU A 262 -2.16 -0.59 2.12
N ARG A 263 -2.03 0.59 1.50
CA ARG A 263 -1.81 0.71 0.05
C ARG A 263 -0.33 0.67 -0.34
N PRO A 264 0.03 0.02 -1.47
CA PRO A 264 1.39 -0.03 -1.98
C PRO A 264 2.07 1.35 -2.01
N GLY A 265 3.27 1.44 -1.44
CA GLY A 265 4.11 2.63 -1.57
C GLY A 265 4.44 2.95 -3.03
N SER A 266 4.61 4.23 -3.36
CA SER A 266 5.05 4.59 -4.71
C SER A 266 6.52 4.19 -4.92
N ARG A 267 6.92 3.85 -6.16
CA ARG A 267 8.32 3.48 -6.48
C ARG A 267 9.37 4.53 -6.07
N LYS A 268 8.97 5.80 -5.90
CA LYS A 268 9.83 6.88 -5.38
C LYS A 268 9.97 6.79 -3.86
N GLN A 269 8.86 6.58 -3.14
CA GLN A 269 8.83 6.41 -1.70
C GLN A 269 9.55 5.13 -1.25
N GLU A 270 9.32 4.00 -1.94
CA GLU A 270 10.05 2.75 -1.66
C GLU A 270 11.57 2.93 -1.82
N SER A 271 11.99 3.57 -2.92
CA SER A 271 13.41 3.85 -3.19
C SER A 271 14.02 4.90 -2.22
N GLU A 272 13.20 5.71 -1.56
CA GLU A 272 13.64 6.71 -0.59
C GLU A 272 13.75 6.07 0.81
N ALA A 273 12.78 5.23 1.16
CA ALA A 273 12.80 4.42 2.37
C ALA A 273 13.96 3.40 2.36
N ASP A 274 14.27 2.78 1.21
CA ASP A 274 15.47 1.94 1.03
C ASP A 274 16.76 2.72 1.36
N TYR A 275 16.92 3.93 0.80
CA TYR A 275 18.12 4.74 1.01
C TYR A 275 18.26 5.19 2.46
N ILE A 276 17.20 5.77 3.04
CA ILE A 276 17.21 6.26 4.42
C ILE A 276 17.39 5.09 5.40
N GLY A 277 16.71 3.96 5.17
CA GLY A 277 16.84 2.75 5.98
C GLY A 277 18.25 2.13 5.93
N LEU A 278 18.86 2.09 4.73
CA LEU A 278 20.24 1.61 4.54
C LEU A 278 21.25 2.49 5.29
N MET A 279 21.09 3.82 5.24
CA MET A 279 21.93 4.74 6.01
C MET A 279 21.70 4.57 7.53
N MET A 280 20.45 4.43 7.97
CA MET A 280 20.10 4.25 9.38
C MET A 280 20.67 2.96 9.97
N MET A 281 20.56 1.83 9.26
CA MET A 281 21.16 0.56 9.71
C MET A 281 22.70 0.64 9.74
N SER A 282 23.31 1.35 8.80
CA SER A 282 24.76 1.58 8.76
C SER A 282 25.24 2.39 9.97
N GLN A 283 24.52 3.46 10.32
CA GLN A 283 24.79 4.27 11.51
C GLN A 283 24.60 3.46 12.81
N ALA A 284 23.61 2.56 12.85
CA ALA A 284 23.38 1.63 13.94
C ALA A 284 24.42 0.49 14.04
N CYS A 285 25.48 0.52 13.22
CA CYS A 285 26.53 -0.49 13.12
C CYS A 285 26.04 -1.89 12.69
N TYR A 286 25.01 -1.94 11.86
CA TYR A 286 24.63 -3.13 11.09
C TYR A 286 25.35 -3.14 9.74
N ASP A 287 25.46 -4.33 9.14
CA ASP A 287 26.12 -4.56 7.86
C ASP A 287 25.16 -4.21 6.71
N PRO A 288 25.43 -3.14 5.92
CA PRO A 288 24.51 -2.72 4.86
C PRO A 288 24.36 -3.75 3.73
N SER A 289 25.33 -4.66 3.53
CA SER A 289 25.21 -5.74 2.54
C SER A 289 24.09 -6.72 2.87
N ALA A 290 23.70 -6.84 4.15
CA ALA A 290 22.61 -7.70 4.59
C ALA A 290 21.24 -7.30 4.00
N ALA A 291 21.07 -6.02 3.63
CA ALA A 291 19.87 -5.57 2.92
C ALA A 291 19.74 -6.24 1.54
N VAL A 292 20.84 -6.40 0.79
CA VAL A 292 20.83 -7.09 -0.52
C VAL A 292 20.41 -8.55 -0.35
N GLY A 293 20.94 -9.23 0.68
CA GLY A 293 20.56 -10.60 1.02
C GLY A 293 19.09 -10.73 1.45
N LEU A 294 18.57 -9.78 2.22
CA LEU A 294 17.15 -9.73 2.59
C LEU A 294 16.25 -9.63 1.34
N TRP A 295 16.51 -8.67 0.45
CA TRP A 295 15.67 -8.45 -0.72
C TRP A 295 15.71 -9.61 -1.71
N SER A 296 16.87 -10.29 -1.85
CA SER A 296 16.94 -11.55 -2.60
C SER A 296 15.99 -12.59 -2.01
N ARG A 297 16.06 -12.86 -0.69
CA ARG A 297 15.19 -13.85 -0.03
C ARG A 297 13.71 -13.45 -0.03
N MET A 298 13.40 -12.16 -0.06
CA MET A 298 12.04 -11.67 -0.24
C MET A 298 11.52 -11.97 -1.65
N HIS A 299 12.35 -11.78 -2.68
CA HIS A 299 12.01 -12.14 -4.06
C HIS A 299 11.86 -13.66 -4.23
N ASP A 300 12.79 -14.46 -3.68
CA ASP A 300 12.71 -15.92 -3.69
C ASP A 300 11.41 -16.43 -3.01
N ALA A 301 10.92 -15.70 -1.98
CA ALA A 301 9.66 -16.01 -1.31
C ALA A 301 8.40 -15.64 -2.14
N GLU A 302 8.49 -14.79 -3.17
CA GLU A 302 7.37 -14.46 -4.06
C GLU A 302 6.89 -15.68 -4.86
N GLU A 303 7.77 -16.66 -5.16
CA GLU A 303 7.44 -17.84 -5.99
C GLU A 303 6.44 -18.81 -5.33
N GLY A 304 6.37 -18.85 -4.00
CA GLY A 304 5.47 -19.73 -3.25
C GLY A 304 4.16 -19.05 -2.83
N ALA A 305 4.28 -17.95 -2.09
CA ALA A 305 3.17 -17.08 -1.74
C ALA A 305 3.75 -15.70 -1.40
N PRO A 306 3.36 -14.62 -2.11
CA PRO A 306 4.00 -13.32 -1.96
C PRO A 306 3.93 -12.85 -0.50
N PRO A 307 5.07 -12.50 0.12
CA PRO A 307 5.09 -11.87 1.44
C PRO A 307 4.11 -10.71 1.51
N GLN A 308 3.28 -10.65 2.55
CA GLN A 308 2.31 -9.56 2.72
C GLN A 308 3.02 -8.19 2.77
N PHE A 309 4.26 -8.17 3.26
CA PHE A 309 5.17 -7.05 3.15
C PHE A 309 5.35 -6.54 1.70
N LEU A 310 5.51 -7.42 0.71
CA LEU A 310 5.69 -7.00 -0.69
C LEU A 310 4.37 -6.55 -1.35
N SER A 311 3.22 -6.90 -0.77
CA SER A 311 1.93 -6.32 -1.14
C SER A 311 1.83 -4.83 -0.76
N THR A 312 2.47 -4.39 0.34
CA THR A 312 2.52 -2.97 0.75
C THR A 312 3.80 -2.25 0.30
N HIS A 313 4.87 -2.99 0.08
CA HIS A 313 6.20 -2.51 -0.33
C HIS A 313 6.63 -3.17 -1.65
N PRO A 314 6.03 -2.76 -2.78
CA PRO A 314 6.22 -3.46 -4.05
C PRO A 314 7.70 -3.54 -4.42
N SER A 315 8.16 -4.76 -4.70
CA SER A 315 9.48 -5.00 -5.27
C SER A 315 9.56 -4.29 -6.63
N SER A 316 10.68 -3.61 -6.87
CA SER A 316 10.97 -3.00 -8.17
C SER A 316 12.22 -3.68 -8.69
N HIS A 317 12.23 -4.07 -9.98
CA HIS A 317 13.36 -4.74 -10.63
C HIS A 317 14.75 -4.10 -10.32
N ASN A 318 14.80 -2.78 -10.09
CA ASN A 318 16.05 -2.07 -9.82
C ASN A 318 16.25 -1.69 -8.32
N ARG A 319 15.47 -2.25 -7.36
CA ARG A 319 15.70 -1.97 -5.92
C ARG A 319 17.04 -2.54 -5.45
N MET A 320 17.31 -3.81 -5.75
CA MET A 320 18.59 -4.46 -5.43
C MET A 320 19.78 -3.75 -6.08
N GLU A 321 19.67 -3.37 -7.35
CA GLU A 321 20.71 -2.61 -8.08
C GLU A 321 21.00 -1.25 -7.43
N LYS A 322 19.95 -0.52 -7.02
CA LYS A 322 20.12 0.75 -6.29
C LYS A 322 20.78 0.56 -4.93
N ILE A 323 20.32 -0.41 -4.14
CA ILE A 323 20.90 -0.70 -2.83
C ILE A 323 22.38 -1.08 -2.98
N GLN A 324 22.72 -1.90 -3.97
CA GLN A 324 24.11 -2.21 -4.33
C GLN A 324 24.91 -0.94 -4.67
N SER A 325 24.34 -0.01 -5.45
CA SER A 325 25.00 1.27 -5.78
C SER A 325 25.24 2.17 -4.57
N TRP A 326 24.45 2.04 -3.50
CA TRP A 326 24.58 2.80 -2.26
C TRP A 326 25.44 2.11 -1.19
N LEU A 327 25.93 0.88 -1.40
CA LEU A 327 26.74 0.18 -0.40
C LEU A 327 28.04 0.93 -0.07
N GLY A 328 28.64 1.63 -1.04
CA GLY A 328 29.81 2.48 -0.79
C GLY A 328 29.50 3.64 0.17
N ASP A 329 28.41 4.35 -0.07
CA ASP A 329 27.94 5.44 0.80
C ASP A 329 27.55 4.92 2.20
N ALA A 330 26.93 3.74 2.25
CA ALA A 330 26.49 3.08 3.46
C ALA A 330 27.67 2.63 4.34
N GLU A 331 28.70 2.01 3.77
CA GLU A 331 29.92 1.65 4.51
C GLU A 331 30.70 2.90 4.97
N MET A 332 30.84 3.92 4.13
CA MET A 332 31.40 5.22 4.58
C MET A 332 30.60 5.80 5.75
N LYS A 333 29.26 5.68 5.74
CA LYS A 333 28.40 6.15 6.82
C LYS A 333 28.59 5.35 8.12
N ARG A 334 28.81 4.04 8.01
CA ARG A 334 29.10 3.13 9.13
C ARG A 334 30.48 3.41 9.74
N GLU A 335 31.50 3.64 8.92
CA GLU A 335 32.83 4.06 9.37
C GLU A 335 32.78 5.41 10.12
N GLN A 336 32.13 6.42 9.52
CA GLN A 336 31.93 7.74 10.14
C GLN A 336 31.16 7.69 11.48
N SER A 337 30.34 6.65 11.69
CA SER A 337 29.58 6.46 12.93
C SER A 337 30.38 5.78 14.05
N GLY A 338 31.69 5.56 13.85
CA GLY A 338 32.58 4.96 14.86
C GLY A 338 32.41 3.44 15.02
N CYS A 339 31.66 2.79 14.13
CA CYS A 339 31.32 1.37 14.25
C CYS A 339 32.52 0.43 14.22
N GLY A 340 33.61 0.81 13.52
CA GLY A 340 34.87 0.07 13.55
C GLY A 340 35.49 0.06 14.95
N GLN A 341 35.57 1.21 15.61
CA GLN A 341 36.12 1.33 16.97
C GLN A 341 35.29 0.53 17.99
N ILE A 342 33.95 0.56 17.86
CA ILE A 342 33.05 -0.25 18.69
C ILE A 342 33.30 -1.75 18.48
N ALA A 343 33.48 -2.19 17.24
CA ALA A 343 33.80 -3.58 16.93
C ALA A 343 35.17 -3.99 17.47
N ASP A 344 36.19 -3.14 17.34
CA ASP A 344 37.54 -3.37 17.87
C ASP A 344 37.54 -3.48 19.40
N HIS A 345 36.85 -2.57 20.09
CA HIS A 345 36.69 -2.66 21.54
C HIS A 345 35.91 -3.91 21.98
N ALA A 346 34.87 -4.32 21.26
CA ALA A 346 34.13 -5.55 21.54
C ALA A 346 34.99 -6.80 21.33
N ASN A 347 35.81 -6.82 20.27
CA ASN A 347 36.79 -7.88 20.01
C ASN A 347 37.87 -7.94 21.11
N GLN A 348 38.49 -6.80 21.45
CA GLN A 348 39.46 -6.69 22.54
C GLN A 348 38.89 -7.16 23.88
N PHE A 349 37.64 -6.78 24.21
CA PHE A 349 36.94 -7.25 25.40
C PHE A 349 36.77 -8.77 25.37
N ARG A 350 36.23 -9.33 24.27
CA ARG A 350 36.03 -10.78 24.12
C ARG A 350 37.34 -11.55 24.29
N ASP A 351 38.41 -11.07 23.67
CA ASP A 351 39.71 -11.73 23.66
C ASP A 351 40.40 -11.60 25.04
N THR A 352 40.19 -10.50 25.76
CA THR A 352 40.66 -10.29 27.15
C THR A 352 39.93 -11.18 28.16
N PHE A 353 38.61 -11.36 28.01
CA PHE A 353 37.78 -12.12 28.95
C PHE A 353 37.51 -13.58 28.51
N GLY A 354 38.14 -14.05 27.43
CA GLY A 354 38.13 -15.45 27.01
C GLY A 354 36.80 -16.00 26.50
N PHE A 355 35.83 -15.14 26.15
CA PHE A 355 34.51 -15.54 25.64
C PHE A 355 34.59 -16.03 24.18
N ARG A 356 35.14 -17.23 23.98
CA ARG A 356 35.04 -17.97 22.71
C ARG A 356 33.77 -18.83 22.76
N TRP A 357 32.76 -18.44 21.97
CA TRP A 357 31.56 -19.23 21.70
C TRP A 357 31.83 -20.23 20.58
#